data_AF-A0AAD6Y466-F1
#
_entry.id   AF-A0AAD6Y466-F1
#
_cell.length_a   1.000
_cell.length_b   1.000
_cell.length_c   1.000
_cell.angle_alpha   90.00
_cell.angle_beta   90.00
_cell.angle_gamma   90.00
#
_symmetry.space_group_name_H-M   'P 1'
#
loop_
_entity.id
_entity.type
_entity.pdbx_description
1 polymer ?
#
loop_
_entity_poly.entity_id
_entity_poly.type
_entity_poly.pdbx_seq_one_letter_code
_entity_poly.pdbx_strand_id
1 'polypeptide(L)'
;SPCPELLLTNSVPSDVQLNEIHSFIGGVKAQFSILDDQVAQVQRALVRLKSQRAELADLVESHRGVVSAIRRLPGDILGEIFSQYLGASDPQLHSPKALSPLIGVCTRWRATALASPLLW
;
A
#
# COMPACT_ATOMS: atom_id res chain seq x y z
N SER A 1 9.82 -31.06 31.67
CA SER A 1 11.29 -30.93 31.70
C SER A 1 11.83 -32.03 32.58
N PRO A 2 12.85 -32.79 32.15
CA PRO A 2 13.57 -33.70 33.05
C PRO A 2 14.33 -32.90 34.11
N CYS A 3 14.53 -33.53 35.27
CA CYS A 3 15.33 -33.06 36.40
C CYS A 3 15.16 -31.57 36.76
N PRO A 4 13.93 -31.11 37.08
CA PRO A 4 13.66 -29.70 37.38
C PRO A 4 14.47 -29.15 38.57
N GLU A 5 14.83 -30.00 39.53
CA GLU A 5 15.68 -29.68 40.68
C GLU A 5 17.09 -29.23 40.31
N LEU A 6 17.63 -29.71 39.19
CA LEU A 6 18.94 -29.31 38.68
C LEU A 6 18.93 -27.94 38.01
N LEU A 7 17.76 -27.40 37.66
CA LEU A 7 17.64 -26.06 37.07
C LEU A 7 17.88 -24.94 38.10
N LEU A 8 17.74 -25.26 39.38
CA LEU A 8 17.80 -24.30 40.50
C LEU A 8 19.00 -24.54 41.42
N THR A 9 19.83 -25.53 41.14
CA THR A 9 20.95 -25.93 42.00
C THR A 9 22.22 -26.17 41.18
N ASN A 10 23.40 -26.00 41.80
CA ASN A 10 24.70 -26.30 41.18
C ASN A 10 25.12 -27.78 41.39
N SER A 11 24.15 -28.68 41.58
CA SER A 11 24.42 -30.09 41.82
C SER A 11 24.91 -30.75 40.53
N VAL A 12 25.92 -31.62 40.64
CA VAL A 12 26.45 -32.34 39.47
C VAL A 12 25.40 -33.36 39.00
N PRO A 13 24.96 -33.31 37.72
CA PRO A 13 24.04 -34.31 37.18
C PRO A 13 24.70 -35.68 37.06
N SER A 14 23.96 -36.74 37.35
CA SER A 14 24.38 -38.11 37.02
C SER A 14 24.31 -38.38 35.51
N ASP A 15 25.00 -39.43 35.04
CA ASP A 15 25.01 -39.80 33.61
C ASP A 15 23.61 -40.11 33.05
N VAL A 16 22.72 -40.67 33.87
CA VAL A 16 21.32 -40.93 33.49
C VAL A 16 20.58 -39.61 33.27
N GLN A 17 20.73 -38.66 34.21
CA GLN A 17 20.11 -37.33 34.10
C GLN A 17 20.67 -36.54 32.92
N LEU A 18 21.97 -36.64 32.63
CA LEU A 18 22.59 -36.03 31.45
C LEU A 18 21.94 -36.55 30.16
N ASN A 19 21.77 -37.87 30.03
CA ASN A 19 21.16 -38.48 28.85
C ASN A 19 19.69 -38.05 28.69
N GLU A 20 18.91 -38.02 29.78
CA GLU A 20 17.53 -37.55 29.77
C GLU A 20 17.42 -36.08 29.35
N ILE A 21 18.27 -35.21 29.89
CA ILE A 21 18.33 -33.79 29.56
C ILE A 21 18.73 -33.62 28.09
N HIS A 22 19.74 -34.33 27.59
CA HIS A 22 20.15 -34.27 26.19
C HIS A 22 19.03 -34.70 25.24
N SER A 23 18.35 -35.81 25.54
CA SER A 23 17.21 -36.28 24.74
C SER A 23 16.07 -35.26 24.73
N PHE A 24 15.75 -34.68 25.89
CA PHE A 24 14.73 -33.63 26.00
C PHE A 24 15.10 -32.38 25.21
N ILE A 25 16.33 -31.88 25.32
CA ILE A 25 16.82 -30.73 24.55
C ILE A 25 16.75 -31.04 23.05
N GLY A 26 17.13 -32.24 22.62
CA GLY A 26 17.04 -32.67 21.23
C GLY A 26 15.60 -32.62 20.72
N GLY A 27 14.65 -33.16 21.49
CA GLY A 27 13.22 -33.12 21.14
C GLY A 27 12.65 -31.70 21.07
N VAL A 28 12.99 -30.84 22.04
CA VAL A 28 12.55 -29.44 22.04
C VAL A 28 13.15 -28.68 20.85
N LYS A 29 14.42 -28.89 20.53
CA LYS A 29 15.07 -28.28 19.34
C LYS A 29 14.39 -28.70 18.04
N ALA A 30 14.00 -29.97 17.91
CA ALA A 30 13.26 -30.44 16.74
C ALA A 30 11.88 -29.76 16.62
N GLN A 31 11.15 -29.62 17.73
CA GLN A 31 9.88 -28.89 17.75
C GLN A 31 10.06 -27.41 17.38
N PHE A 32 11.12 -26.78 17.89
CA PHE A 32 11.46 -25.40 17.56
C PHE A 32 11.71 -25.22 16.06
N SER A 33 12.50 -26.11 15.46
CA SER A 33 12.76 -26.09 14.02
C SER A 33 11.49 -26.22 13.18
N ILE A 34 10.57 -27.12 13.57
CA ILE A 34 9.28 -27.29 12.87
C ILE A 34 8.46 -25.99 12.94
N LEU A 35 8.45 -25.33 14.10
CA LEU A 35 7.71 -24.08 14.27
C LEU A 35 8.33 -22.95 13.44
N ASP A 36 9.67 -22.85 13.40
CA ASP A 36 10.37 -21.87 12.56
C ASP A 36 10.05 -22.07 11.07
N ASP A 37 9.99 -23.32 10.59
CA ASP A 37 9.62 -23.63 9.21
C ASP A 37 8.17 -23.19 8.90
N GLN A 38 7.24 -23.42 9.83
CA GLN A 38 5.85 -22.98 9.70
C GLN A 38 5.74 -21.45 9.69
N VAL A 39 6.47 -20.78 10.57
CA VAL A 39 6.54 -19.30 10.61
C VAL A 39 7.06 -18.78 9.27
N ALA A 40 8.15 -19.34 8.76
CA ALA A 40 8.73 -18.94 7.48
C ALA A 40 7.75 -19.19 6.32
N GLN A 41 7.00 -20.29 6.34
CA GLN A 41 5.98 -20.58 5.32
C GLN A 41 4.85 -19.54 5.34
N VAL A 42 4.31 -19.22 6.53
CA VAL A 42 3.25 -18.22 6.67
C VAL A 42 3.73 -16.84 6.25
N GLN A 43 4.96 -16.46 6.60
CA GLN A 43 5.55 -15.19 6.18
C GLN A 43 5.67 -15.10 4.66
N ARG A 44 6.14 -16.15 3.97
CA ARG A 44 6.18 -16.20 2.51
C ARG A 44 4.78 -16.04 1.90
N ALA A 45 3.79 -16.73 2.45
CA ALA A 45 2.41 -16.61 1.99
C ALA A 45 1.86 -15.19 2.18
N LEU A 46 2.17 -14.55 3.32
CA LEU A 46 1.76 -13.18 3.61
C LEU A 46 2.37 -12.17 2.64
N VAL A 47 3.67 -12.30 2.32
CA VAL A 47 4.35 -11.44 1.34
C VAL A 47 3.67 -11.56 -0.02
N ARG A 48 3.41 -12.79 -0.49
CA ARG A 48 2.71 -13.03 -1.76
C ARG A 48 1.31 -12.42 -1.79
N LEU A 49 0.52 -12.60 -0.73
CA LEU A 49 -0.84 -12.05 -0.67
C LEU A 49 -0.83 -10.52 -0.63
N LYS A 50 0.16 -9.91 0.04
CA LYS A 50 0.32 -8.45 0.05
C LYS A 50 0.68 -7.91 -1.34
N SER A 51 1.55 -8.59 -2.10
CA SER A 51 1.87 -8.15 -3.47
C SER A 51 0.65 -8.23 -4.39
N GLN A 52 -0.07 -9.36 -4.36
CA GLN A 52 -1.31 -9.54 -5.13
C GLN A 52 -2.37 -8.48 -4.79
N ARG A 53 -2.52 -8.16 -3.50
CA ARG A 53 -3.43 -7.09 -3.06
C ARG A 53 -3.01 -5.73 -3.62
N ALA A 54 -1.71 -5.42 -3.62
CA ALA A 54 -1.21 -4.16 -4.15
C ALA A 54 -1.46 -4.05 -5.66
N GLU A 55 -1.16 -5.10 -6.43
CA GLU A 55 -1.42 -5.17 -7.87
C GLU A 55 -2.90 -4.95 -8.20
N LEU A 56 -3.81 -5.60 -7.45
CA LEU A 56 -5.25 -5.42 -7.63
C LEU A 56 -5.71 -4.01 -7.25
N ALA A 57 -5.15 -3.41 -6.20
CA ALA A 57 -5.46 -2.04 -5.81
C ALA A 57 -5.05 -1.05 -6.89
N ASP A 58 -3.86 -1.21 -7.47
CA ASP A 58 -3.36 -0.37 -8.57
C ASP A 58 -4.24 -0.52 -9.83
N LEU A 59 -4.69 -1.74 -10.13
CA LEU A 59 -5.62 -1.99 -11.22
C LEU A 59 -6.96 -1.29 -11.00
N VAL A 60 -7.52 -1.33 -9.79
CA VAL A 60 -8.76 -0.63 -9.46
C VAL A 60 -8.58 0.88 -9.59
N GLU A 61 -7.49 1.44 -9.06
CA GLU A 61 -7.29 2.88 -9.06
C GLU A 61 -7.05 3.43 -10.47
N SER A 62 -6.28 2.72 -11.30
CA SER A 62 -6.10 3.09 -12.71
C SER A 62 -7.42 3.15 -13.48
N HIS A 63 -8.37 2.24 -13.21
CA HIS A 63 -9.68 2.21 -13.85
C HIS A 63 -10.68 3.20 -13.24
N ARG A 64 -10.57 3.51 -11.94
CA ARG A 64 -11.37 4.58 -11.29
C ARG A 64 -11.18 5.91 -11.99
N GLY A 65 -9.95 6.24 -12.38
CA GLY A 65 -9.66 7.42 -13.19
C GLY A 65 -10.44 7.44 -14.52
N VAL A 66 -10.56 6.29 -15.18
CA VAL A 66 -11.29 6.14 -16.47
C VAL A 66 -12.78 6.43 -16.31
N VAL A 67 -13.42 5.90 -15.26
CA VAL A 67 -14.87 6.05 -15.04
C VAL A 67 -15.25 7.33 -14.27
N SER A 68 -14.26 8.12 -13.88
CA SER A 68 -14.46 9.37 -13.14
C SER A 68 -15.44 10.30 -13.85
N ALA A 69 -16.29 10.97 -13.07
CA ALA A 69 -17.32 11.87 -13.61
C ALA A 69 -16.72 12.95 -14.51
N ILE A 70 -15.54 13.47 -14.16
CA ILE A 70 -14.86 14.53 -14.92
C ILE A 70 -14.50 14.10 -16.34
N ARG A 71 -14.17 12.81 -16.57
CA ARG A 71 -13.93 12.27 -17.92
C ARG A 71 -15.20 12.12 -18.75
N ARG A 72 -16.38 12.12 -18.12
CA ARG A 72 -17.70 12.00 -18.77
C ARG A 72 -18.44 13.34 -18.95
N LEU A 73 -17.98 14.42 -18.33
CA LEU A 73 -18.59 15.74 -18.53
C LEU A 73 -18.54 16.14 -20.01
N PRO A 74 -19.58 16.77 -20.57
CA PRO A 74 -19.48 17.45 -21.86
C PRO A 74 -18.42 18.55 -21.85
N GLY A 75 -17.89 18.91 -23.03
CA GLY A 75 -16.92 20.00 -23.16
C GLY A 75 -17.45 21.32 -22.61
N ASP A 76 -18.71 21.65 -22.92
CA ASP A 76 -19.34 22.91 -22.52
C ASP A 76 -19.48 23.04 -21.00
N ILE A 77 -19.88 21.95 -20.32
CA ILE A 77 -19.98 21.91 -18.85
C ILE A 77 -18.59 22.04 -18.20
N LEU A 78 -17.58 21.40 -18.79
CA LEU A 78 -16.21 21.51 -18.30
C LEU A 78 -15.64 22.93 -18.52
N GLY A 79 -15.98 23.57 -19.65
CA GLY A 79 -15.65 24.96 -19.92
C GLY A 79 -16.33 25.93 -18.96
N GLU A 80 -17.60 25.73 -18.64
CA GLU A 80 -18.32 26.52 -17.64
C GLU A 80 -17.67 26.39 -16.25
N ILE A 81 -17.28 25.18 -15.85
CA ILE A 81 -16.53 24.98 -14.60
C ILE A 81 -15.22 25.77 -14.60
N PHE A 82 -14.49 25.82 -15.73
CA PHE A 82 -13.27 26.62 -15.84
C PHE A 82 -13.58 28.12 -15.71
N SER A 83 -14.64 28.61 -16.37
CA SER A 83 -15.07 30.00 -16.28
C SER A 83 -15.43 30.39 -14.85
N GLN A 84 -16.16 29.55 -14.13
CA GLN A 84 -16.52 29.79 -12.72
C GLN A 84 -15.28 29.76 -11.81
N TYR A 85 -14.36 28.81 -12.04
CA TYR A 85 -13.11 28.72 -11.28
C TYR A 85 -12.23 29.98 -11.46
N LEU A 86 -12.14 30.49 -12.68
CA LEU A 86 -11.39 31.70 -13.00
C LEU A 86 -12.10 32.97 -12.54
N GLY A 87 -13.43 33.06 -12.69
CA GLY A 87 -14.22 34.22 -12.28
C GLY A 87 -14.42 34.34 -10.76
N ALA A 88 -14.29 33.23 -10.02
CA ALA A 88 -14.18 33.26 -8.56
C ALA A 88 -12.81 33.75 -8.07
N SER A 89 -11.80 33.72 -8.95
CA SER A 89 -10.52 34.39 -8.75
C SER A 89 -10.67 35.83 -9.26
N ASP A 90 -10.06 36.80 -8.57
CA ASP A 90 -10.15 38.24 -8.87
C ASP A 90 -10.22 38.55 -10.38
N PRO A 91 -11.15 39.39 -10.89
CA PRO A 91 -11.24 39.75 -12.31
C PRO A 91 -9.95 40.33 -12.92
N GLN A 92 -8.94 40.68 -12.11
CA GLN A 92 -7.60 41.01 -12.58
C GLN A 92 -6.76 39.78 -13.03
N LEU A 93 -7.27 38.55 -12.86
CA LEU A 93 -6.59 37.28 -13.13
C LEU A 93 -6.92 36.66 -14.50
N HIS A 94 -7.52 37.40 -15.44
CA HIS A 94 -7.62 37.01 -16.87
C HIS A 94 -6.25 37.09 -17.57
N SER A 95 -5.25 36.43 -16.98
CA SER A 95 -3.93 36.28 -17.56
C SER A 95 -3.77 34.84 -18.04
N PRO A 96 -3.00 34.58 -19.12
CA PRO A 96 -2.67 33.24 -19.56
C PRO A 96 -2.05 32.35 -18.46
N LYS A 97 -1.47 32.97 -17.42
CA LYS A 97 -0.92 32.27 -16.25
C LYS A 97 -2.01 31.62 -15.38
N ALA A 98 -3.20 32.20 -15.29
CA ALA A 98 -4.31 31.65 -14.50
C ALA A 98 -4.89 30.36 -15.12
N LEU A 99 -4.72 30.18 -16.43
CA LEU A 99 -5.10 28.95 -17.14
C LEU A 99 -4.08 27.80 -16.97
N SER A 100 -2.85 28.11 -16.55
CA SER A 100 -1.75 27.14 -16.42
C SER A 100 -2.13 25.87 -15.61
N PRO A 101 -2.81 25.97 -14.45
CA PRO A 101 -3.23 24.80 -13.70
C PRO A 101 -4.24 23.94 -14.47
N LEU A 102 -5.17 24.54 -15.22
CA LEU A 102 -6.22 23.85 -15.96
C LEU A 102 -5.68 23.14 -17.20
N ILE A 103 -4.86 23.84 -18.00
CA ILE A 103 -4.26 23.27 -19.21
C ILE A 103 -3.16 22.23 -18.89
N GLY A 104 -2.65 22.22 -17.65
CA GLY A 104 -1.65 21.27 -17.17
C GLY A 104 -2.21 19.90 -16.79
N VAL A 105 -3.52 19.78 -16.54
CA VAL A 105 -4.13 18.54 -16.01
C VAL A 105 -4.10 17.38 -17.00
N CYS A 106 -4.66 17.59 -18.21
CA CYS A 106 -4.63 16.58 -19.27
C CYS A 106 -4.89 17.20 -20.66
N THR A 107 -4.68 16.41 -21.72
CA THR A 107 -4.91 16.83 -23.11
C THR A 107 -6.35 17.32 -23.35
N ARG A 108 -7.34 16.66 -22.75
CA ARG A 108 -8.75 17.04 -22.87
C ARG A 108 -9.07 18.37 -22.21
N TRP A 109 -8.52 18.63 -21.02
CA TRP A 109 -8.70 19.91 -20.33
C TRP A 109 -8.04 21.04 -21.11
N ARG A 110 -6.83 20.82 -21.63
CA ARG A 110 -6.16 21.77 -22.53
C ARG A 110 -7.00 22.06 -23.77
N ALA A 111 -7.50 21.03 -24.46
CA ALA A 111 -8.33 21.21 -25.65
C ALA A 111 -9.62 21.98 -25.33
N THR A 112 -10.27 21.67 -24.21
CA THR A 112 -11.49 22.36 -23.77
C THR A 112 -11.20 23.84 -23.45
N ALA A 113 -10.13 24.13 -22.71
CA ALA A 113 -9.76 25.50 -22.36
C ALA A 113 -9.38 26.35 -23.58
N LEU A 114 -8.69 25.77 -24.57
CA LEU A 114 -8.36 26.44 -25.82
C LEU A 114 -9.58 26.65 -26.72
N ALA A 115 -10.58 25.78 -26.63
CA ALA A 115 -11.81 25.86 -27.42
C ALA A 115 -12.87 26.79 -26.81
N SER A 116 -12.73 27.22 -25.55
CA SER A 116 -13.67 28.12 -24.88
C SER A 116 -13.21 29.58 -25.00
N PRO A 117 -13.85 30.43 -25.83
CA PRO A 117 -13.45 31.83 -26.01
C PRO A 117 -13.62 32.67 -24.75
N LEU A 118 -14.54 32.29 -23.86
CA LEU A 118 -14.83 33.00 -22.60
C LEU A 118 -13.69 32.96 -21.56
N LEU A 119 -12.65 32.17 -21.82
CA LEU A 119 -11.49 32.01 -20.92
C LEU A 119 -10.30 32.92 -21.29
N TRP A 120 -10.38 33.64 -22.41
CA TRP A 120 -9.33 34.51 -22.98
C TRP A 120 -9.84 35.95 -23.09
#